data_AF-A0A7G5YWR1-F1
#
_entry.id   AF-A0A7G5YWR1-F1
#
_cell.length_a   1.000
_cell.length_b   1.000
_cell.length_c   1.000
_cell.angle_alpha   90.00
_cell.angle_beta   90.00
_cell.angle_gamma   90.00
#
_symmetry.space_group_name_H-M   'P 1'
#
loop_
_entity.id
_entity.type
_entity.pdbx_description
1 polymer ?
#
loop_
_entity_poly.entity_id
_entity_poly.type
_entity_poly.pdbx_seq_one_letter_code
_entity_poly.pdbx_strand_id
1 'polypeptide(L)'
;MKIHLAAIGMLMCLAGCSKAEEATGEAQHQGRYVGIGIYSPSKLWSLLKPAGSPKDKTAATLDDDSHVIVLVDSKTGEVRQCGNLSGYCVRMDPWSGSLPAAPASLTKHAADLAAAEAAEETTTVANAAEPMSNAR
;
A
#
# COMPACT_ATOMS: atom_id res chain seq x y z
N MET A 1 2.25 -49.49 -56.93
CA MET A 1 2.39 -48.32 -57.82
C MET A 1 1.14 -47.46 -57.60
N LYS A 2 1.14 -46.22 -57.13
CA LYS A 2 2.13 -45.13 -57.08
C LYS A 2 1.96 -44.32 -55.78
N ILE A 3 3.06 -43.69 -55.39
CA ILE A 3 3.31 -42.91 -54.18
C ILE A 3 3.03 -41.42 -54.46
N HIS A 4 2.40 -40.72 -53.52
CA HIS A 4 2.47 -39.26 -53.34
C HIS A 4 2.46 -39.02 -51.81
N LEU A 5 3.57 -39.09 -51.05
CA LEU A 5 4.64 -38.08 -50.89
C LEU A 5 4.33 -36.68 -51.45
N ALA A 6 3.92 -35.76 -50.58
CA ALA A 6 4.44 -34.38 -50.49
C ALA A 6 3.60 -33.53 -49.52
N ALA A 7 4.09 -33.35 -48.29
CA ALA A 7 3.88 -32.24 -47.36
C ALA A 7 4.35 -32.74 -45.97
N ILE A 8 5.65 -32.86 -45.66
CA ILE A 8 6.63 -31.76 -45.51
C ILE A 8 5.90 -30.53 -44.98
N GLY A 9 5.84 -30.29 -43.68
CA GLY A 9 6.95 -30.34 -42.74
C GLY A 9 7.24 -28.91 -42.31
N MET A 10 6.36 -28.35 -41.47
CA MET A 10 6.56 -27.03 -40.87
C MET A 10 5.77 -26.90 -39.56
N LEU A 11 6.06 -27.80 -38.60
CA LEU A 11 5.46 -27.71 -37.25
C LEU A 11 6.44 -28.19 -36.16
N MET A 12 7.70 -27.76 -36.24
CA MET A 12 8.74 -28.09 -35.27
C MET A 12 9.70 -26.90 -35.13
N CYS A 13 9.30 -25.86 -34.40
CA CYS A 13 10.22 -24.84 -33.85
C CYS A 13 9.54 -23.97 -32.76
N LEU A 14 8.79 -24.60 -31.86
CA LEU A 14 8.46 -24.02 -30.54
C LEU A 14 9.14 -24.85 -29.45
N ALA A 15 10.41 -25.21 -29.68
CA ALA A 15 11.31 -25.64 -28.62
C ALA A 15 11.61 -24.40 -27.77
N GLY A 16 10.72 -24.11 -26.82
CA GLY A 16 11.03 -23.23 -25.71
C GLY A 16 12.27 -23.77 -25.01
N CYS A 17 13.27 -22.90 -24.84
CA CYS A 17 14.43 -23.14 -24.00
C CYS A 17 13.99 -23.47 -22.58
N SER A 18 13.77 -24.74 -22.28
CA SER A 18 13.86 -25.25 -20.91
C SER A 18 15.34 -25.30 -20.57
N LYS A 19 15.88 -24.16 -20.14
CA LYS A 19 17.14 -24.15 -19.39
C LYS A 19 16.87 -24.99 -18.15
N ALA A 20 17.30 -26.24 -18.18
CA ALA A 20 17.41 -27.06 -16.99
C ALA A 20 18.56 -26.46 -16.19
N GLU A 21 18.22 -25.54 -15.30
CA GLU A 21 19.14 -25.07 -14.28
C GLU A 21 19.40 -26.26 -13.34
N GLU A 22 20.65 -26.69 -13.31
CA GLU A 22 21.17 -27.60 -12.29
C GLU A 22 20.84 -26.98 -10.92
N ALA A 23 19.89 -27.61 -10.21
CA ALA A 23 19.56 -27.25 -8.85
C ALA A 23 20.72 -27.65 -7.93
N THR A 24 21.75 -26.81 -7.87
CA THR A 24 22.59 -26.72 -6.68
C THR A 24 21.67 -26.31 -5.53
N GLY A 25 21.47 -27.22 -4.58
CA GLY A 25 20.55 -27.06 -3.46
C GLY A 25 20.86 -25.84 -2.61
N GLU A 26 20.25 -24.72 -2.96
CA GLU A 26 19.91 -23.65 -2.04
C GLU A 26 18.40 -23.81 -1.82
N ALA A 27 17.99 -23.98 -0.56
CA ALA A 27 16.57 -24.00 -0.24
C ALA A 27 15.96 -22.71 -0.81
N GLN A 28 15.14 -22.84 -1.84
CA GLN A 28 14.42 -21.74 -2.44
C GLN A 28 13.41 -21.28 -1.39
N HIS A 29 13.86 -20.44 -0.46
CA HIS A 29 13.00 -19.77 0.49
C HIS A 29 12.20 -18.76 -0.31
N GLN A 30 11.14 -19.23 -0.97
CA GLN A 30 10.12 -18.35 -1.49
C GLN A 30 9.66 -17.48 -0.31
N GLY A 31 9.91 -16.17 -0.42
CA GLY A 31 9.64 -15.23 0.65
C GLY A 31 8.19 -15.34 1.12
N ARG A 32 7.96 -15.08 2.41
CA ARG A 32 6.61 -15.11 3.01
C ARG A 32 5.63 -14.14 2.34
N TYR A 33 6.12 -13.16 1.59
CA TYR A 33 5.31 -12.10 0.99
C TYR A 33 5.28 -12.25 -0.54
N VAL A 34 4.08 -12.23 -1.11
CA VAL A 34 3.84 -12.32 -2.56
C VAL A 34 3.70 -10.95 -3.22
N GLY A 35 3.64 -9.88 -2.43
CA GLY A 35 3.56 -8.51 -2.91
C GLY A 35 4.12 -7.52 -1.89
N ILE A 36 4.91 -6.57 -2.38
CA ILE A 36 5.44 -5.44 -1.62
C ILE A 36 5.18 -4.18 -2.43
N GLY A 37 4.53 -3.19 -1.83
CA GLY A 37 4.32 -1.86 -2.41
C GLY A 37 4.77 -0.78 -1.45
N ILE A 38 5.26 0.34 -1.98
CA ILE A 38 5.65 1.52 -1.21
C ILE A 38 4.78 2.68 -1.68
N TYR A 39 4.10 3.31 -0.74
CA TYR A 39 3.14 4.38 -1.02
C TYR A 39 3.46 5.61 -0.17
N SER A 40 3.09 6.79 -0.65
CA SER A 40 3.08 7.98 0.20
C SER A 40 1.97 7.86 1.25
N PRO A 41 2.22 8.30 2.50
CA PRO A 41 1.19 8.34 3.53
C PRO A 41 0.05 9.26 3.09
N SER A 42 -1.19 8.78 3.23
CA SER A 42 -2.38 9.61 3.03
C SER A 42 -2.66 10.45 4.29
N LYS A 43 -3.49 11.48 4.18
CA LYS A 43 -4.00 12.23 5.34
C LYS A 43 -4.63 11.33 6.41
N LEU A 44 -5.23 10.21 6.02
CA LEU A 44 -5.83 9.25 6.94
C LEU A 44 -4.79 8.52 7.80
N TRP A 45 -3.55 8.38 7.32
CA TRP A 45 -2.48 7.70 8.06
C TRP A 45 -2.19 8.41 9.40
N SER A 46 -2.03 9.74 9.36
CA SER A 46 -1.85 10.59 10.54
C SER A 46 -3.04 10.56 11.52
N LEU A 47 -4.20 10.12 11.08
CA LEU A 47 -5.41 10.06 11.91
C LEU A 47 -5.61 8.72 12.61
N LEU A 48 -4.80 7.72 12.27
CA LEU A 48 -4.79 6.46 12.99
C LEU A 48 -4.33 6.71 14.42
N LYS A 49 -5.00 6.08 15.38
CA LYS A 49 -4.59 6.12 16.79
C LYS A 49 -3.91 4.80 17.13
N PRO A 50 -2.57 4.76 17.27
CA PRO A 50 -1.88 3.56 17.72
C PRO A 50 -2.40 3.11 19.08
N ALA A 51 -2.46 1.79 19.31
CA ALA A 51 -2.93 1.22 20.57
C ALA A 51 -2.00 1.54 21.78
N GLY A 52 -0.88 2.22 21.55
CA GLY A 52 -0.01 2.77 22.59
C GLY A 52 0.85 3.90 22.05
N SER A 53 1.03 4.95 22.85
CA SER A 53 2.02 5.99 22.55
C SER A 53 3.42 5.48 22.88
N PRO A 54 4.44 5.85 22.08
CA PRO A 54 5.83 5.56 22.43
C PRO A 54 6.16 6.11 23.83
N LYS A 55 6.88 5.33 24.64
CA LYS A 55 7.36 5.78 25.96
C LYS A 55 8.48 6.81 25.83
N ASP A 56 9.25 6.71 24.75
CA ASP A 56 10.30 7.65 24.40
C ASP A 56 9.70 8.81 23.61
N LYS A 57 9.98 10.04 24.06
CA LYS A 57 9.53 11.28 23.39
C LYS A 57 10.27 11.53 22.07
N THR A 58 11.41 10.89 21.84
CA THR A 58 12.17 10.99 20.60
C THR A 58 11.85 9.88 19.59
N ALA A 59 10.93 8.98 19.93
CA ALA A 59 10.50 7.94 19.00
C ALA A 59 9.66 8.54 17.87
N ALA A 60 9.87 8.03 16.67
CA ALA A 60 9.07 8.38 15.50
C ALA A 60 7.59 8.04 15.72
N THR A 61 6.74 8.96 15.27
CA THR A 61 5.29 8.88 15.28
C THR A 61 4.76 8.66 13.86
N LEU A 62 3.45 8.47 13.71
CA LEU A 62 2.84 8.30 12.39
C LEU A 62 3.06 9.52 11.48
N ASP A 63 3.18 10.71 12.06
CA ASP A 63 3.41 11.95 11.32
C ASP A 63 4.84 12.05 10.77
N ASP A 64 5.77 11.24 11.31
CA ASP A 64 7.14 11.17 10.83
C ASP A 64 7.28 10.20 9.64
N ASP A 65 6.29 9.33 9.39
CA ASP A 65 6.36 8.37 8.29
C ASP A 65 6.34 9.09 6.94
N SER A 66 7.36 8.84 6.12
CA SER A 66 7.44 9.35 4.74
C SER A 66 6.91 8.34 3.73
N HIS A 67 6.81 7.07 4.13
CA HIS A 67 6.36 5.97 3.30
C HIS A 67 5.55 4.97 4.11
N VAL A 68 4.50 4.44 3.48
CA VAL A 68 3.74 3.29 3.97
C VAL A 68 4.08 2.08 3.10
N ILE A 69 4.62 1.05 3.72
CA ILE A 69 4.99 -0.21 3.08
C ILE A 69 3.82 -1.17 3.22
N VAL A 70 3.29 -1.64 2.09
CA VAL A 70 2.19 -2.59 2.04
C VAL A 70 2.73 -3.97 1.68
N LEU A 71 2.42 -4.97 2.49
CA LEU A 71 2.85 -6.35 2.33
C LEU A 71 1.62 -7.26 2.22
N VAL A 72 1.69 -8.27 1.35
CA VAL A 72 0.68 -9.33 1.25
C VAL A 72 1.31 -10.67 1.64
N ASP A 73 0.83 -11.27 2.72
CA ASP A 73 1.25 -12.59 3.19
C ASP A 73 0.74 -13.67 2.22
N SER A 74 1.65 -14.52 1.75
CA SER A 74 1.34 -15.55 0.75
C SER A 74 0.58 -16.74 1.31
N LYS A 75 0.64 -16.96 2.62
CA LYS A 75 -0.02 -18.08 3.30
C LYS A 75 -1.42 -17.72 3.76
N THR A 76 -1.59 -16.51 4.30
CA THR A 76 -2.87 -16.08 4.89
C THR A 76 -3.64 -15.12 3.99
N GLY A 77 -2.97 -14.51 2.99
CA GLY A 77 -3.50 -13.39 2.24
C GLY A 77 -3.52 -12.08 3.03
N GLU A 78 -3.09 -12.08 4.29
CA GLU A 78 -3.16 -10.92 5.18
C GLU A 78 -2.41 -9.72 4.57
N VAL A 79 -3.06 -8.56 4.57
CA VAL A 79 -2.48 -7.30 4.13
C VAL A 79 -1.97 -6.55 5.36
N ARG A 80 -0.68 -6.16 5.32
CA ARG A 80 -0.06 -5.31 6.34
C ARG A 80 0.32 -3.99 5.73
N GLN A 81 0.05 -2.89 6.42
CA GLN A 81 0.50 -1.56 6.05
C GLN A 81 1.36 -1.02 7.18
N CYS A 82 2.64 -0.75 6.93
CA CYS A 82 3.60 -0.36 7.96
C CYS A 82 4.26 0.98 7.63
N GLY A 83 4.32 1.88 8.60
CA GLY A 83 5.10 3.11 8.53
C GLY A 83 6.59 2.81 8.51
N ASN A 84 7.35 3.50 7.66
CA ASN A 84 8.78 3.24 7.51
C ASN A 84 9.62 3.76 8.69
N LEU A 85 9.18 4.79 9.41
CA LEU A 85 9.91 5.35 10.55
C LEU A 85 9.27 4.96 11.88
N SER A 86 7.95 5.11 12.01
CA SER A 86 7.22 4.78 13.24
C SER A 86 7.22 3.28 13.54
N GLY A 87 7.38 2.44 12.50
CA GLY A 87 7.23 0.99 12.59
C GLY A 87 5.81 0.53 12.92
N TYR A 88 4.84 1.45 12.97
CA TYR A 88 3.45 1.10 13.25
C TYR A 88 2.86 0.34 12.07
N CYS A 89 2.23 -0.81 12.35
CA CYS A 89 1.62 -1.66 11.33
C CYS A 89 0.13 -1.87 11.57
N VAL A 90 -0.68 -1.55 10.56
CA VAL A 90 -2.08 -1.96 10.47
C VAL A 90 -2.15 -3.32 9.80
N ARG A 91 -2.98 -4.20 10.34
CA ARG A 91 -3.16 -5.58 9.85
C ARG A 91 -4.61 -5.79 9.45
N MET A 92 -4.82 -6.27 8.23
CA MET A 92 -6.14 -6.56 7.69
C MET A 92 -6.14 -7.95 7.07
N ASP A 93 -7.10 -8.77 7.48
CA ASP A 93 -7.32 -10.10 6.91
C ASP A 93 -8.77 -10.17 6.39
N PRO A 94 -9.03 -9.69 5.16
CA PRO A 94 -10.38 -9.66 4.62
C PRO A 94 -10.93 -11.04 4.25
N TRP A 95 -10.10 -12.08 4.26
CA TRP A 95 -10.46 -13.45 3.85
C TRP A 95 -10.60 -14.44 5.02
N SER A 96 -10.16 -14.08 6.22
CA SER A 96 -10.24 -14.96 7.40
C SER A 96 -11.66 -15.36 7.83
N GLY A 97 -12.71 -14.77 7.27
CA GLY A 97 -14.11 -15.02 7.66
C GLY A 97 -14.46 -14.49 9.06
N SER A 98 -13.48 -14.25 9.92
CA SER A 98 -13.59 -13.42 11.10
C SER A 98 -13.39 -11.96 10.71
N LEU A 99 -14.40 -11.12 10.93
CA LEU A 99 -14.22 -9.67 10.81
C LEU A 99 -13.04 -9.25 11.72
N PRO A 100 -12.19 -8.31 11.28
CA PRO A 100 -11.09 -7.83 12.12
C PRO A 100 -11.62 -7.40 13.49
N ALA A 101 -10.83 -7.66 14.53
CA ALA A 101 -11.16 -7.32 15.91
C ALA A 101 -11.27 -5.78 16.04
N ALA A 102 -12.49 -5.29 15.83
CA ALA A 102 -12.91 -3.88 15.82
C ALA A 102 -12.30 -3.00 14.69
N PRO A 103 -13.05 -1.99 14.22
CA PRO A 103 -12.53 -0.95 13.33
C PRO A 103 -11.31 -0.25 13.93
N ALA A 104 -10.40 0.23 13.08
CA ALA A 104 -9.29 1.07 13.52
C ALA A 104 -9.81 2.29 14.29
N SER A 105 -9.22 2.56 15.45
CA SER A 105 -9.55 3.77 16.20
C SER A 105 -8.99 4.99 15.48
N LEU A 106 -9.87 5.94 15.16
CA LEU A 106 -9.51 7.20 14.53
C LEU A 106 -9.52 8.32 15.57
N THR A 107 -8.68 9.34 15.37
CA THR A 107 -8.70 10.56 16.20
C THR A 107 -9.90 11.45 15.89
N LYS A 108 -10.42 11.41 14.65
CA LYS A 108 -11.63 12.10 14.18
C LYS A 108 -12.38 11.27 13.13
N HIS A 109 -13.69 11.48 12.98
CA HIS A 109 -14.45 10.84 11.92
C HIS A 109 -14.26 11.55 10.57
N ALA A 110 -14.45 10.82 9.46
CA ALA A 110 -14.26 11.36 8.11
C ALA A 110 -15.17 12.58 7.82
N ALA A 111 -16.41 12.56 8.33
CA ALA A 111 -17.34 13.67 8.17
C ALA A 111 -16.83 14.96 8.83
N ASP A 112 -16.18 14.85 9.99
CA ASP A 112 -15.66 15.99 10.74
C ASP A 112 -14.48 16.64 9.99
N LEU A 113 -13.68 15.83 9.30
CA LEU A 113 -12.58 16.33 8.47
C LEU A 113 -13.08 17.09 7.26
N ALA A 114 -14.05 16.54 6.53
CA ALA A 114 -14.64 17.18 5.37
C ALA A 114 -15.30 18.52 5.73
N ALA A 115 -15.96 18.58 6.90
CA ALA A 115 -16.53 19.82 7.41
C ALA A 115 -15.46 20.86 7.77
N ALA A 116 -14.34 20.43 8.37
CA ALA A 116 -13.22 21.32 8.70
C ALA A 116 -12.54 21.87 7.44
N GLU A 117 -12.30 21.04 6.43
CA GLU A 117 -11.71 21.45 5.15
C GLU A 117 -12.61 22.45 4.41
N ALA A 118 -13.93 22.21 4.37
CA ALA A 118 -14.89 23.13 3.76
C ALA A 118 -14.95 24.48 4.50
N ALA A 119 -14.81 24.49 5.83
CA ALA A 119 -14.81 25.72 6.62
C ALA A 119 -13.53 26.56 6.42
N GLU A 120 -12.37 25.92 6.28
CA GLU A 120 -11.12 26.60 5.96
C GLU A 120 -11.19 27.26 4.57
N GLU A 121 -11.77 26.59 3.58
CA GLU A 121 -11.90 27.13 2.22
C GLU A 121 -12.75 28.42 2.18
N THR A 122 -13.83 28.50 2.96
CA THR A 122 -14.65 29.72 3.07
C THR A 122 -13.92 30.91 3.72
N THR A 123 -12.93 30.65 4.58
CA THR A 123 -12.24 31.72 5.33
C THR A 123 -11.18 32.42 4.46
N THR A 124 -10.55 31.69 3.54
CA THR A 124 -9.52 32.23 2.64
C THR A 124 -10.11 33.16 1.57
N VAL A 125 -11.34 32.89 1.11
CA VAL A 125 -12.03 33.74 0.12
C VAL A 125 -12.52 35.06 0.75
N ALA A 126 -12.88 35.06 2.04
CA ALA A 126 -13.32 36.27 2.74
C ALA A 126 -12.18 37.28 2.96
N ASN A 127 -10.94 36.82 3.19
CA ASN A 127 -9.78 37.71 3.38
C ASN A 127 -9.16 38.22 2.07
N ALA A 128 -9.46 37.61 0.92
CA ALA A 128 -9.00 38.10 -0.38
C ALA A 128 -9.82 39.28 -0.94
N ALA A 129 -10.91 39.65 -0.26
CA ALA A 129 -11.86 40.66 -0.70
C ALA A 129 -11.69 42.03 -0.01
N GLU A 130 -10.65 42.28 0.79
CA GLU A 130 -10.37 43.64 1.25
C GLU A 130 -9.78 44.47 0.10
N PRO A 131 -10.51 45.46 -0.45
CA PRO A 131 -9.97 46.30 -1.51
C PRO A 131 -8.88 47.20 -0.92
N MET A 132 -7.73 47.24 -1.59
CA MET A 132 -6.71 48.27 -1.39
C MET A 132 -7.32 49.66 -1.58
N SER A 133 -7.86 50.24 -0.50
CA SER A 133 -8.42 51.57 -0.45
C SER A 133 -7.67 52.38 0.60
N ASN A 134 -6.41 52.74 0.32
CA ASN A 134 -5.87 54.05 0.70
C ASN A 134 -4.48 54.27 0.11
N ALA A 135 -4.43 55.04 -0.96
CA ALA A 135 -3.28 55.88 -1.29
C ALA A 135 -3.82 57.24 -1.72
N ARG A 136 -3.85 58.19 -0.79
CA ARG A 136 -3.88 59.62 -1.04
C ARG A 136 -2.79 60.26 -0.22
#